data_AF-A0A2B7ZND8-F1
#
_entry.id   AF-A0A2B7ZND8-F1
#
_cell.length_a   1.000
_cell.length_b   1.000
_cell.length_c   1.000
_cell.angle_alpha   90.00
_cell.angle_beta   90.00
_cell.angle_gamma   90.00
#
_symmetry.space_group_name_H-M   'P 1'
#
loop_
_entity.id
_entity.type
_entity.pdbx_description
1 polymer ?
#
loop_
_entity_poly.entity_id
_entity_poly.type
_entity_poly.pdbx_seq_one_letter_code
_entity_poly.pdbx_strand_id
1 'polypeptide(L)'
;MYINPTPLLVSALLWGAPSLAKSCPTPSLGPFKPYVISAKNIEATLIPYGATLTSLLVNDRDGKQQDVVVGYDDPKQYQVDTATNHTYFGCIVGRYANRIKNGSFELDGVKYEITKNENGNTQTLHGGVIGYDQRHWTVVNHTETSVTFSLLDTGFEGFPGNVITYATYSVSSSCTEGNPKGETKLTAKTVSFALTEKTPIMLAHHIYWNLNGFKKPDVLEDTTLQLPLSKRFITIDSAAIPTGELADVATAFDGALDFTEPKLIGKDIASAKNCGAGCTGYDNAFIIDRPNKESDSSSSSESMAVALNMVSSTTGISMQVATNQKAVQIYSCNNQNGTIPVKKSQVQRNKMEGGGDSVDVINKYGCVVIETEGWIDGISNPEWGQNPYQIYSPETGPAVNLVTFAFGNS
;
A
#
# COMPACT_ATOMS: atom_id res chain seq x y z
N MET A 1 61.43 -23.81 15.34
CA MET A 1 60.78 -23.69 16.67
C MET A 1 59.36 -23.22 16.38
N TYR A 2 58.43 -24.16 16.29
CA TYR A 2 57.02 -23.91 15.96
C TYR A 2 56.34 -23.30 17.19
N ILE A 3 55.79 -22.10 17.03
CA ILE A 3 54.96 -21.45 18.06
C ILE A 3 53.51 -21.56 17.59
N ASN A 4 52.74 -22.36 18.30
CA ASN A 4 51.29 -22.48 18.19
C ASN A 4 50.61 -21.14 18.50
N PRO A 5 49.63 -20.68 17.70
CA PRO A 5 48.68 -19.68 18.16
C PRO A 5 47.54 -20.36 18.93
N THR A 6 47.32 -19.88 20.14
CA THR A 6 46.14 -20.10 20.99
C THR A 6 44.83 -19.87 20.23
N PRO A 7 43.81 -20.74 20.35
CA PRO A 7 42.50 -20.48 19.79
C PRO A 7 41.72 -19.49 20.68
N LEU A 8 41.18 -18.45 20.05
CA LEU A 8 40.17 -17.56 20.60
C LEU A 8 38.91 -18.36 20.99
N LEU A 9 38.48 -18.18 22.23
CA LEU A 9 37.22 -18.66 22.76
C LEU A 9 36.04 -18.10 21.93
N VAL A 10 35.35 -18.98 21.21
CA VAL A 10 34.02 -18.71 20.67
C VAL A 10 33.03 -18.84 21.82
N SER A 11 32.41 -17.73 22.25
CA SER A 11 31.28 -17.78 23.15
C SER A 11 30.07 -18.35 22.40
N ALA A 12 29.67 -19.57 22.78
CA ALA A 12 28.42 -20.14 22.34
C ALA A 12 27.27 -19.35 22.97
N LEU A 13 26.60 -18.51 22.20
CA LEU A 13 25.28 -18.01 22.57
C LEU A 13 24.32 -19.21 22.60
N LEU A 14 23.95 -19.63 23.81
CA LEU A 14 22.83 -20.52 24.06
C LEU A 14 21.56 -19.86 23.52
N TRP A 15 21.08 -20.34 22.36
CA TRP A 15 19.72 -20.08 21.93
C TRP A 15 18.79 -20.81 22.89
N GLY A 16 18.20 -20.05 23.82
CA GLY A 16 17.07 -20.51 24.61
C GLY A 16 15.94 -20.87 23.66
N ALA A 17 15.62 -22.16 23.56
CA ALA A 17 14.43 -22.61 22.85
C ALA A 17 13.20 -21.95 23.50
N PRO A 18 12.35 -21.23 22.75
CA PRO A 18 11.10 -20.75 23.30
C PRO A 18 10.26 -21.98 23.63
N SER A 19 9.84 -22.08 24.90
CA SER A 19 8.85 -23.05 25.31
C SER A 19 7.66 -22.94 24.38
N LEU A 20 7.34 -24.03 23.68
CA LEU A 20 6.11 -24.19 22.91
C LEU A 20 4.93 -24.11 23.88
N ALA A 21 4.48 -22.89 24.18
CA ALA A 21 3.13 -22.68 24.65
C ALA A 21 2.23 -23.18 23.53
N LYS A 22 1.47 -24.25 23.81
CA LYS A 22 0.39 -24.71 22.94
C LYS A 22 -0.55 -23.53 22.75
N SER A 23 -0.42 -22.82 21.63
CA SER A 23 -1.46 -21.90 21.19
C SER A 23 -2.67 -22.76 20.86
N CYS A 24 -3.69 -22.65 21.69
CA CYS A 24 -5.01 -23.15 21.33
C CYS A 24 -5.41 -22.40 20.04
N PRO A 25 -5.83 -23.08 18.96
CA PRO A 25 -6.38 -22.36 17.82
C PRO A 25 -7.62 -21.63 18.32
N THR A 26 -7.52 -20.32 18.48
CA THR A 26 -8.70 -19.48 18.68
C THR A 26 -9.60 -19.76 17.47
N PRO A 27 -10.89 -20.14 17.67
CA PRO A 27 -11.78 -20.35 16.55
C PRO A 27 -11.71 -19.13 15.65
N SER A 28 -11.39 -19.34 14.37
CA SER A 28 -11.45 -18.29 13.36
C SER A 28 -12.89 -17.75 13.38
N LEU A 29 -13.03 -16.58 13.98
CA LEU A 29 -14.22 -15.75 13.79
C LEU A 29 -14.22 -15.39 12.30
N GLY A 30 -15.41 -15.35 11.68
CA GLY A 30 -15.56 -15.29 10.22
C GLY A 30 -14.78 -14.14 9.56
N PRO A 31 -14.57 -14.20 8.24
CA PRO A 31 -13.69 -13.30 7.48
C PRO A 31 -14.03 -11.80 7.58
N PHE A 32 -15.21 -11.48 8.11
CA PHE A 32 -15.77 -10.15 8.21
C PHE A 32 -15.81 -9.62 9.65
N LYS A 33 -15.19 -10.30 10.62
CA LYS A 33 -15.10 -9.78 11.99
C LYS A 33 -14.17 -8.55 12.02
N PRO A 34 -14.62 -7.40 12.55
CA PRO A 34 -13.75 -6.25 12.79
C PRO A 34 -12.74 -6.48 13.92
N TYR A 35 -11.52 -5.98 13.72
CA TYR A 35 -10.43 -5.91 14.70
C TYR A 35 -9.99 -4.46 14.81
N VAL A 36 -10.22 -3.88 15.99
CA VAL A 36 -9.85 -2.49 16.29
C VAL A 36 -8.49 -2.45 16.96
N ILE A 37 -7.64 -1.53 16.51
CA ILE A 37 -6.38 -1.16 17.16
C ILE A 37 -6.38 0.35 17.38
N SER A 38 -5.90 0.79 18.54
CA SER A 38 -5.98 2.20 18.94
C SER A 38 -4.73 2.65 19.67
N ALA A 39 -4.36 3.92 19.44
CA ALA A 39 -3.42 4.68 20.25
C ALA A 39 -3.99 6.10 20.43
N LYS A 40 -3.27 6.97 21.13
CA LYS A 40 -3.75 8.36 21.31
C LYS A 40 -3.92 9.03 19.93
N ASN A 41 -5.10 9.59 19.69
CA ASN A 41 -5.47 10.31 18.46
C ASN A 41 -5.49 9.47 17.17
N ILE A 42 -5.44 8.13 17.26
CA ILE A 42 -5.56 7.24 16.10
C ILE A 42 -6.27 5.94 16.45
N GLU A 43 -7.23 5.57 15.62
CA GLU A 43 -7.93 4.28 15.72
C GLU A 43 -8.07 3.69 14.31
N ALA A 44 -7.67 2.43 14.16
CA ALA A 44 -7.80 1.71 12.91
C ALA A 44 -8.71 0.49 13.12
N THR A 45 -9.59 0.23 12.16
CA THR A 45 -10.42 -0.98 12.11
C THR A 45 -10.01 -1.81 10.91
N LEU A 46 -9.77 -3.10 11.12
CA LEU A 46 -9.37 -4.04 10.08
C LEU A 46 -10.26 -5.29 10.06
N ILE A 47 -10.35 -5.95 8.91
CA ILE A 47 -11.05 -7.23 8.75
C ILE A 47 -10.15 -8.30 8.11
N PRO A 48 -10.35 -9.60 8.43
CA PRO A 48 -9.56 -10.67 7.85
C PRO A 48 -9.71 -10.88 6.33
N TYR A 49 -10.85 -10.52 5.74
CA TYR A 49 -11.06 -10.54 4.29
C TYR A 49 -10.11 -9.53 3.64
N GLY A 50 -9.14 -10.02 2.85
CA GLY A 50 -8.10 -9.18 2.23
C GLY A 50 -7.11 -8.52 3.19
N ALA A 51 -7.13 -8.86 4.49
CA ALA A 51 -6.44 -8.12 5.55
C ALA A 51 -6.67 -6.60 5.43
N THR A 52 -7.95 -6.24 5.24
CA THR A 52 -8.40 -4.93 4.78
C THR A 52 -8.48 -3.90 5.91
N LEU A 53 -7.94 -2.71 5.69
CA LEU A 53 -8.16 -1.52 6.53
C LEU A 53 -9.49 -0.87 6.15
N THR A 54 -10.48 -0.92 7.05
CA THR A 54 -11.84 -0.45 6.77
C THR A 54 -12.13 0.96 7.27
N SER A 55 -11.41 1.39 8.31
CA SER A 55 -11.52 2.71 8.92
C SER A 55 -10.20 3.13 9.53
N LEU A 56 -9.87 4.41 9.43
CA LEU A 56 -8.74 5.04 10.09
C LEU A 56 -9.13 6.42 10.57
N LEU A 57 -9.41 6.53 11.87
CA LEU A 57 -9.76 7.78 12.53
C LEU A 57 -8.49 8.49 12.96
N VAL A 58 -8.31 9.73 12.53
CA VAL A 58 -7.24 10.64 13.00
C VAL A 58 -7.84 12.01 13.33
N ASN A 59 -7.21 12.76 14.23
CA ASN A 59 -7.70 14.08 14.60
C ASN A 59 -7.32 15.13 13.55
N ASP A 60 -8.26 16.02 13.23
CA ASP A 60 -8.03 17.23 12.46
C ASP A 60 -7.40 18.37 13.30
N ARG A 61 -7.22 19.54 12.67
CA ARG A 61 -6.62 20.72 13.33
C ARG A 61 -7.37 21.17 14.59
N ASP A 62 -8.68 20.90 14.66
CA ASP A 62 -9.57 21.29 15.76
C ASP A 62 -9.70 20.16 16.80
N GLY A 63 -8.98 19.04 16.61
CA GLY A 63 -9.01 17.89 17.49
C GLY A 63 -10.20 16.95 17.27
N LYS A 64 -10.94 17.10 16.17
CA LYS A 64 -12.09 16.26 15.84
C LYS A 64 -11.65 15.07 14.98
N GLN A 65 -12.20 13.90 15.24
CA GLN A 65 -11.84 12.69 14.51
C GLN A 65 -12.46 12.68 13.11
N GLN A 66 -11.62 12.48 12.10
CA GLN A 66 -12.01 12.26 10.72
C GLN A 66 -11.58 10.85 10.29
N ASP A 67 -12.47 10.14 9.61
CA ASP A 67 -12.10 8.90 8.92
C ASP A 67 -11.49 9.23 7.57
N VAL A 68 -10.20 8.99 7.44
CA VAL A 68 -9.40 9.43 6.29
C VAL A 68 -9.23 8.37 5.21
N VAL A 69 -9.88 7.22 5.35
CA VAL A 69 -9.86 6.14 4.35
C VAL A 69 -11.24 5.82 3.81
N VAL A 70 -11.30 5.52 2.52
CA VAL A 70 -12.52 5.07 1.84
C VAL A 70 -12.79 3.61 2.17
N GLY A 71 -14.07 3.23 2.28
CA GLY A 71 -14.47 1.87 2.61
C GLY A 71 -15.94 1.78 2.99
N TYR A 72 -16.27 0.73 3.74
CA TYR A 72 -17.65 0.44 4.12
C TYR A 72 -17.76 0.25 5.64
N ASP A 73 -18.86 0.73 6.24
CA ASP A 73 -19.16 0.50 7.66
C ASP A 73 -19.55 -0.96 7.92
N ASP A 74 -20.23 -1.62 6.95
CA ASP A 74 -20.56 -3.05 7.02
C ASP A 74 -19.44 -3.88 6.36
N PRO A 75 -18.69 -4.70 7.12
CA PRO A 75 -17.68 -5.60 6.58
C PRO A 75 -18.15 -6.51 5.45
N LYS A 76 -19.43 -6.90 5.39
CA LYS A 76 -19.95 -7.77 4.32
C LYS A 76 -20.03 -7.06 2.98
N GLN A 77 -20.10 -5.73 2.98
CA GLN A 77 -20.17 -4.94 1.76
C GLN A 77 -18.88 -5.06 0.93
N TYR A 78 -17.74 -5.39 1.53
CA TYR A 78 -16.50 -5.66 0.80
C TYR A 78 -16.63 -6.86 -0.14
N GLN A 79 -17.34 -7.92 0.27
CA GLN A 79 -17.61 -9.06 -0.61
C GLN A 79 -18.58 -8.70 -1.76
N VAL A 80 -19.58 -7.87 -1.47
CA VAL A 80 -20.51 -7.37 -2.50
C VAL A 80 -19.77 -6.49 -3.51
N ASP A 81 -18.88 -5.63 -3.01
CA ASP A 81 -18.02 -4.80 -3.84
C ASP A 81 -17.11 -5.64 -4.74
N THR A 82 -16.39 -6.63 -4.19
CA THR A 82 -15.59 -7.59 -4.97
C THR A 82 -16.42 -8.22 -6.11
N ALA A 83 -17.67 -8.60 -5.84
CA ALA A 83 -18.52 -9.25 -6.85
C ALA A 83 -19.13 -8.28 -7.88
N THR A 84 -18.99 -6.97 -7.69
CA THR A 84 -19.64 -5.94 -8.53
C THR A 84 -18.64 -4.96 -9.12
N ASN A 85 -18.20 -3.96 -8.34
CA ASN A 85 -17.31 -2.90 -8.79
C ASN A 85 -15.83 -3.30 -8.70
N HIS A 86 -15.51 -4.23 -7.80
CA HIS A 86 -14.17 -4.71 -7.46
C HIS A 86 -13.17 -3.55 -7.27
N THR A 87 -13.45 -2.71 -6.28
CA THR A 87 -12.73 -1.45 -6.05
C THR A 87 -11.43 -1.60 -5.26
N TYR A 88 -11.15 -2.78 -4.69
CA TYR A 88 -9.96 -3.05 -3.88
C TYR A 88 -9.79 -2.13 -2.64
N PHE A 89 -10.87 -1.53 -2.12
CA PHE A 89 -10.78 -0.59 -0.99
C PHE A 89 -10.03 -1.15 0.22
N GLY A 90 -8.83 -0.62 0.49
CA GLY A 90 -8.08 -0.82 1.74
C GLY A 90 -7.45 -2.20 1.92
N CYS A 91 -7.58 -3.09 0.94
CA CYS A 91 -7.09 -4.46 1.01
C CYS A 91 -5.59 -4.58 0.67
N ILE A 92 -5.03 -5.77 0.88
CA ILE A 92 -3.74 -6.14 0.31
C ILE A 92 -3.96 -6.76 -1.07
N VAL A 93 -3.33 -6.20 -2.09
CA VAL A 93 -3.30 -6.76 -3.44
C VAL A 93 -2.07 -7.65 -3.64
N GLY A 94 -2.23 -8.78 -4.33
CA GLY A 94 -1.20 -9.80 -4.47
C GLY A 94 -1.69 -11.11 -5.09
N ARG A 95 -0.82 -12.06 -5.43
CA ARG A 95 0.62 -12.16 -5.07
C ARG A 95 1.54 -11.14 -5.78
N TYR A 96 1.07 -10.56 -6.87
CA TYR A 96 1.74 -9.49 -7.59
C TYR A 96 0.76 -8.31 -7.80
N ALA A 97 1.07 -7.17 -7.19
CA ALA A 97 0.35 -5.92 -7.30
C ALA A 97 0.53 -5.32 -8.71
N ASN A 98 -0.39 -4.44 -9.10
CA ASN A 98 -0.44 -3.88 -10.45
C ASN A 98 -0.51 -4.97 -11.54
N ARG A 99 -0.06 -4.66 -12.75
CA ARG A 99 -0.25 -5.50 -13.93
C ARG A 99 0.95 -6.41 -14.23
N ILE A 100 0.66 -7.61 -14.74
CA ILE A 100 1.62 -8.46 -15.44
C ILE A 100 1.20 -8.54 -16.90
N LYS A 101 2.10 -8.11 -17.79
CA LYS A 101 1.87 -8.10 -19.23
C LYS A 101 1.55 -9.50 -19.74
N ASN A 102 0.53 -9.59 -20.60
CA ASN A 102 0.04 -10.84 -21.19
C ASN A 102 -0.47 -11.89 -20.18
N GLY A 103 -0.50 -11.58 -18.88
CA GLY A 103 -0.72 -12.56 -17.81
C GLY A 103 0.31 -13.69 -17.84
N SER A 104 1.57 -13.39 -18.15
CA SER A 104 2.61 -14.43 -18.20
C SER A 104 3.98 -13.83 -17.96
N PHE A 105 4.89 -14.60 -17.37
CA PHE A 105 6.29 -14.23 -17.21
C PHE A 105 7.18 -15.46 -17.43
N GLU A 106 8.49 -15.24 -17.59
CA GLU A 106 9.48 -16.31 -17.70
C GLU A 106 10.39 -16.32 -16.48
N LEU A 107 10.67 -17.51 -15.95
CA LEU A 107 11.55 -17.70 -14.82
C LEU A 107 12.42 -18.93 -15.07
N ASP A 108 13.74 -18.73 -15.08
CA ASP A 108 14.73 -19.77 -15.36
C ASP A 108 14.46 -20.55 -16.67
N GLY A 109 14.00 -19.86 -17.73
CA GLY A 109 13.67 -20.47 -19.02
C GLY A 109 12.29 -21.13 -19.09
N VAL A 110 11.52 -21.11 -18.00
CA VAL A 110 10.16 -21.67 -17.94
C VAL A 110 9.13 -20.55 -18.00
N LYS A 111 8.19 -20.67 -18.94
CA LYS A 111 7.06 -19.74 -19.06
C LYS A 111 5.95 -20.14 -18.08
N TYR A 112 5.49 -19.19 -17.29
CA TYR A 112 4.34 -19.32 -16.40
C TYR A 112 3.18 -18.47 -16.95
N GLU A 113 1.98 -19.05 -16.96
CA GLU A 113 0.74 -18.36 -17.29
C GLU A 113 -0.02 -18.08 -16.00
N ILE A 114 -0.32 -16.81 -15.77
CA ILE A 114 -1.11 -16.32 -14.64
C ILE A 114 -2.51 -15.98 -15.13
N THR A 115 -3.47 -16.22 -14.26
CA THR A 115 -4.88 -15.98 -14.56
C THR A 115 -5.10 -14.51 -14.92
N LYS A 116 -5.76 -14.29 -16.07
CA LYS A 116 -6.05 -12.96 -16.62
C LYS A 116 -7.42 -12.53 -16.14
N ASN A 117 -7.53 -11.28 -15.72
CA ASN A 117 -8.75 -10.72 -15.11
C ASN A 117 -9.06 -9.29 -15.57
N GLU A 118 -8.23 -8.71 -16.45
CA GLU A 118 -8.40 -7.32 -16.89
C GLU A 118 -8.31 -7.19 -18.42
N ASN A 119 -8.88 -6.11 -18.94
CA ASN A 119 -8.75 -5.67 -20.33
C ASN A 119 -9.11 -6.77 -21.34
N GLY A 120 -10.27 -7.38 -21.15
CA GLY A 120 -10.74 -8.49 -21.99
C GLY A 120 -9.93 -9.78 -21.80
N ASN A 121 -9.40 -10.02 -20.59
CA ASN A 121 -8.55 -11.16 -20.24
C ASN A 121 -7.26 -11.23 -21.04
N THR A 122 -6.65 -10.07 -21.31
CA THR A 122 -5.34 -9.99 -21.98
C THR A 122 -4.18 -9.91 -20.99
N GLN A 123 -4.45 -9.46 -19.76
CA GLN A 123 -3.44 -9.22 -18.74
C GLN A 123 -3.95 -9.62 -17.33
N THR A 124 -3.00 -9.78 -16.41
CA THR A 124 -3.29 -10.01 -14.99
C THR A 124 -3.14 -8.69 -14.25
N LEU A 125 -4.10 -8.36 -13.39
CA LEU A 125 -4.10 -7.24 -12.46
C LEU A 125 -4.22 -7.78 -11.03
N HIS A 126 -3.41 -7.26 -10.11
CA HIS A 126 -3.50 -7.48 -8.66
C HIS A 126 -3.53 -8.96 -8.23
N GLY A 127 -2.89 -9.83 -9.01
CA GLY A 127 -2.71 -11.24 -8.71
C GLY A 127 -3.77 -12.19 -9.29
N GLY A 128 -4.74 -11.71 -10.06
CA GLY A 128 -5.68 -12.55 -10.81
C GLY A 128 -7.14 -12.44 -10.35
N VAL A 129 -7.95 -13.44 -10.68
CA VAL A 129 -9.40 -13.40 -10.43
C VAL A 129 -9.71 -13.50 -8.94
N ILE A 130 -8.97 -14.30 -8.18
CA ILE A 130 -9.06 -14.44 -6.72
C ILE A 130 -7.68 -14.12 -6.11
N GLY A 131 -7.30 -12.84 -6.23
CA GLY A 131 -6.11 -12.27 -5.60
C GLY A 131 -6.21 -12.22 -4.07
N TYR A 132 -5.15 -11.73 -3.43
CA TYR A 132 -5.02 -11.67 -1.97
C TYR A 132 -6.10 -10.83 -1.29
N ASP A 133 -6.72 -9.91 -2.03
CA ASP A 133 -7.80 -9.02 -1.62
C ASP A 133 -9.09 -9.76 -1.24
N GLN A 134 -9.32 -10.93 -1.86
CA GLN A 134 -10.54 -11.73 -1.67
C GLN A 134 -10.33 -12.92 -0.73
N ARG A 135 -9.07 -13.18 -0.36
CA ARG A 135 -8.75 -14.34 0.47
C ARG A 135 -9.10 -14.06 1.92
N HIS A 136 -9.51 -15.11 2.63
CA HIS A 136 -9.65 -15.06 4.07
C HIS A 136 -8.27 -15.25 4.71
N TRP A 137 -7.77 -14.20 5.35
CA TRP A 137 -6.54 -14.27 6.12
C TRP A 137 -6.82 -14.75 7.54
N THR A 138 -5.93 -15.55 8.11
CA THR A 138 -6.05 -15.99 9.51
C THR A 138 -5.49 -14.93 10.44
N VAL A 139 -6.22 -14.51 11.47
CA VAL A 139 -5.67 -13.64 12.52
C VAL A 139 -4.78 -14.45 13.44
N VAL A 140 -3.50 -14.13 13.48
CA VAL A 140 -2.50 -14.86 14.29
C VAL A 140 -2.06 -14.09 15.53
N ASN A 141 -2.28 -12.78 15.57
CA ASN A 141 -2.04 -11.95 16.75
C ASN A 141 -2.93 -10.71 16.75
N HIS A 142 -3.38 -10.27 17.93
CA HIS A 142 -4.12 -9.02 18.12
C HIS A 142 -3.86 -8.47 19.53
N THR A 143 -3.42 -7.23 19.60
CA THR A 143 -3.22 -6.44 20.82
C THR A 143 -4.01 -5.14 20.71
N GLU A 144 -3.98 -4.31 21.74
CA GLU A 144 -4.59 -2.97 21.71
C GLU A 144 -4.06 -2.10 20.56
N THR A 145 -2.78 -2.25 20.19
CA THR A 145 -2.11 -1.36 19.24
C THR A 145 -1.69 -2.06 17.94
N SER A 146 -1.93 -3.37 17.78
CA SER A 146 -1.44 -4.12 16.63
C SER A 146 -2.30 -5.34 16.29
N VAL A 147 -2.42 -5.66 15.01
CA VAL A 147 -3.03 -6.89 14.51
C VAL A 147 -2.15 -7.51 13.43
N THR A 148 -1.98 -8.83 13.47
CA THR A 148 -1.25 -9.60 12.46
C THR A 148 -2.15 -10.67 11.86
N PHE A 149 -2.21 -10.67 10.53
CA PHE A 149 -2.87 -11.67 9.70
C PHE A 149 -1.83 -12.57 9.02
N SER A 150 -2.21 -13.80 8.69
CA SER A 150 -1.41 -14.72 7.87
C SER A 150 -2.22 -15.33 6.74
N LEU A 151 -1.63 -15.45 5.55
CA LEU A 151 -2.18 -16.15 4.40
C LEU A 151 -1.16 -17.13 3.84
N LEU A 152 -1.56 -18.39 3.73
CA LEU A 152 -0.82 -19.40 2.96
C LEU A 152 -1.43 -19.46 1.55
N ASP A 153 -0.62 -19.13 0.56
CA ASP A 153 -0.93 -19.30 -0.85
C ASP A 153 -0.14 -20.50 -1.39
N THR A 154 -0.83 -21.49 -1.97
CA THR A 154 -0.24 -22.74 -2.47
C THR A 154 -0.13 -22.77 -3.99
N GLY A 155 0.20 -21.63 -4.60
CA GLY A 155 0.30 -21.47 -6.05
C GLY A 155 -1.02 -21.13 -6.73
N PHE A 156 -1.90 -20.39 -6.03
CA PHE A 156 -3.18 -19.95 -6.59
C PHE A 156 -2.96 -19.05 -7.82
N GLU A 157 -3.99 -18.94 -8.67
CA GLU A 157 -3.99 -18.10 -9.87
C GLU A 157 -2.90 -18.43 -10.92
N GLY A 158 -2.13 -19.52 -10.74
CA GLY A 158 -1.10 -19.99 -11.67
C GLY A 158 0.33 -19.61 -11.25
N PHE A 159 0.54 -18.96 -10.10
CA PHE A 159 1.88 -18.65 -9.61
C PHE A 159 2.64 -19.91 -9.16
N PRO A 160 3.96 -20.01 -9.42
CA PRO A 160 4.76 -21.13 -8.92
C PRO A 160 4.94 -21.07 -7.41
N GLY A 161 5.04 -22.24 -6.78
CA GLY A 161 5.41 -22.38 -5.38
C GLY A 161 4.42 -21.83 -4.34
N ASN A 162 4.65 -22.29 -3.12
CA ASN A 162 3.91 -21.87 -1.94
C ASN A 162 4.54 -20.61 -1.35
N VAL A 163 3.70 -19.68 -0.89
CA VAL A 163 4.10 -18.46 -0.18
C VAL A 163 3.31 -18.37 1.12
N ILE A 164 4.02 -18.14 2.23
CA ILE A 164 3.38 -17.70 3.49
C ILE A 164 3.62 -16.21 3.65
N THR A 165 2.54 -15.45 3.79
CA THR A 165 2.58 -14.02 4.01
C THR A 165 2.02 -13.66 5.37
N TYR A 166 2.70 -12.77 6.09
CA TYR A 166 2.19 -12.11 7.29
C TYR A 166 1.96 -10.64 6.99
N ALA A 167 0.76 -10.14 7.32
CA ALA A 167 0.41 -8.73 7.23
C ALA A 167 0.18 -8.18 8.63
N THR A 168 0.98 -7.20 9.04
CA THR A 168 0.88 -6.56 10.37
C THR A 168 0.53 -5.09 10.21
N TYR A 169 -0.47 -4.65 10.96
CA TYR A 169 -0.83 -3.25 11.10
C TYR A 169 -0.68 -2.86 12.56
N SER A 170 -0.04 -1.72 12.82
CA SER A 170 0.12 -1.20 14.17
C SER A 170 -0.05 0.31 14.22
N VAL A 171 -0.63 0.80 15.31
CA VAL A 171 -0.79 2.23 15.58
C VAL A 171 0.08 2.65 16.76
N SER A 172 0.65 3.85 16.68
CA SER A 172 1.49 4.41 17.74
C SER A 172 1.28 5.91 17.86
N SER A 173 1.57 6.45 19.04
CA SER A 173 1.55 7.89 19.33
C SER A 173 2.74 8.30 20.20
N SER A 174 3.86 7.59 20.08
CA SER A 174 5.00 7.71 21.00
C SER A 174 5.71 9.05 20.83
N CYS A 175 6.00 9.71 21.96
CA CYS A 175 6.88 10.87 22.01
C CYS A 175 8.32 10.44 21.75
N THR A 176 9.04 11.23 20.95
CA THR A 176 10.50 11.13 20.84
C THR A 176 11.10 12.44 21.30
N GLU A 177 12.41 12.46 21.60
CA GLU A 177 13.13 13.68 21.98
C GLU A 177 13.03 14.77 20.88
N GLY A 178 12.88 14.36 19.61
CA GLY A 178 12.64 15.24 18.45
C GLY A 178 11.16 15.52 18.11
N ASN A 179 10.21 14.78 18.70
CA ASN A 179 8.77 15.05 18.60
C ASN A 179 8.10 14.85 19.97
N PRO A 180 8.20 15.84 20.87
CA PRO A 180 7.69 15.74 22.24
C PRO A 180 6.15 15.67 22.31
N LYS A 181 5.43 16.01 21.24
CA LYS A 181 3.97 15.87 21.16
C LYS A 181 3.50 14.43 20.87
N GLY A 182 4.42 13.56 20.44
CA GLY A 182 4.10 12.24 19.90
C GLY A 182 3.79 12.29 18.42
N GLU A 183 4.19 11.25 17.69
CA GLU A 183 3.84 11.07 16.27
C GLU A 183 2.68 10.08 16.15
N THR A 184 1.49 10.58 15.82
CA THR A 184 0.34 9.74 15.50
C THR A 184 0.64 8.99 14.20
N LYS A 185 0.75 7.67 14.25
CA LYS A 185 1.27 6.89 13.12
C LYS A 185 0.57 5.56 12.96
N LEU A 186 0.20 5.23 11.71
CA LEU A 186 -0.10 3.88 11.25
C LEU A 186 1.16 3.29 10.61
N THR A 187 1.54 2.07 11.00
CA THR A 187 2.56 1.26 10.31
C THR A 187 1.88 0.05 9.71
N ALA A 188 2.10 -0.20 8.42
CA ALA A 188 1.64 -1.39 7.73
C ALA A 188 2.87 -2.14 7.20
N LYS A 189 2.89 -3.46 7.40
CA LYS A 189 4.01 -4.31 7.00
C LYS A 189 3.53 -5.64 6.45
N THR A 190 3.97 -6.01 5.25
CA THR A 190 3.88 -7.38 4.76
C THR A 190 5.26 -8.04 4.76
N VAL A 191 5.29 -9.32 5.12
CA VAL A 191 6.48 -10.18 5.06
C VAL A 191 6.08 -11.49 4.41
N SER A 192 6.62 -11.79 3.24
CA SER A 192 6.28 -12.98 2.46
C SER A 192 7.51 -13.85 2.26
N PHE A 193 7.37 -15.15 2.53
CA PHE A 193 8.42 -16.15 2.32
C PHE A 193 8.00 -17.09 1.20
N ALA A 194 8.83 -17.20 0.16
CA ALA A 194 8.72 -18.28 -0.80
C ALA A 194 9.20 -19.58 -0.14
N LEU A 195 8.35 -20.61 -0.13
CA LEU A 195 8.59 -21.82 0.66
C LEU A 195 9.06 -23.01 -0.17
N THR A 196 8.69 -23.09 -1.44
CA THR A 196 8.95 -24.29 -2.26
C THR A 196 9.65 -24.01 -3.58
N GLU A 197 9.31 -22.93 -4.26
CA GLU A 197 9.87 -22.60 -5.58
C GLU A 197 10.17 -21.12 -5.69
N LYS A 198 10.99 -20.76 -6.67
CA LYS A 198 11.22 -19.37 -7.05
C LYS A 198 9.90 -18.80 -7.62
N THR A 199 9.47 -17.64 -7.15
CA THR A 199 8.19 -17.01 -7.53
C THR A 199 8.29 -15.49 -7.48
N PRO A 200 7.54 -14.77 -8.35
CA PRO A 200 7.35 -13.35 -8.16
C PRO A 200 6.49 -13.07 -6.92
N ILE A 201 6.86 -12.04 -6.16
CA ILE A 201 6.11 -11.49 -5.04
C ILE A 201 6.27 -9.97 -5.06
N MET A 202 5.16 -9.25 -5.18
CA MET A 202 5.12 -7.80 -5.03
C MET A 202 3.76 -7.47 -4.43
N LEU A 203 3.70 -7.14 -3.14
CA LEU A 203 2.43 -6.83 -2.48
C LEU A 203 2.30 -5.34 -2.28
N ALA A 204 1.08 -4.83 -2.29
CA ALA A 204 0.80 -3.44 -1.94
C ALA A 204 -0.46 -3.31 -1.08
N HIS A 205 -0.54 -2.23 -0.31
CA HIS A 205 -1.73 -1.85 0.44
C HIS A 205 -2.54 -0.88 -0.43
N HIS A 206 -3.73 -1.29 -0.88
CA HIS A 206 -4.53 -0.53 -1.84
C HIS A 206 -5.46 0.46 -1.11
N ILE A 207 -4.86 1.35 -0.30
CA ILE A 207 -5.60 2.26 0.58
C ILE A 207 -6.00 3.52 -0.20
N TYR A 208 -7.29 3.81 -0.18
CA TYR A 208 -7.89 5.01 -0.76
C TYR A 208 -8.01 6.09 0.32
N TRP A 209 -7.32 7.21 0.14
CA TRP A 209 -7.19 8.29 1.10
C TRP A 209 -8.08 9.49 0.75
N ASN A 210 -8.73 10.06 1.76
CA ASN A 210 -9.36 11.37 1.69
C ASN A 210 -9.07 12.11 3.01
N LEU A 211 -8.06 12.99 3.01
CA LEU A 211 -7.67 13.74 4.21
C LEU A 211 -8.67 14.85 4.57
N ASN A 212 -9.56 15.24 3.65
CA ASN A 212 -10.61 16.22 3.93
C ASN A 212 -11.83 15.63 4.66
N GLY A 213 -11.84 14.31 4.93
CA GLY A 213 -12.90 13.63 5.65
C GLY A 213 -14.25 13.66 4.92
N PHE A 214 -14.24 13.75 3.59
CA PHE A 214 -15.44 13.94 2.76
C PHE A 214 -16.25 15.18 3.13
N LYS A 215 -15.56 16.24 3.59
CA LYS A 215 -16.14 17.58 3.76
C LYS A 215 -16.14 18.38 2.45
N LYS A 216 -15.44 17.88 1.41
CA LYS A 216 -15.44 18.41 0.05
C LYS A 216 -15.73 17.28 -0.95
N PRO A 217 -16.41 17.57 -2.09
CA PRO A 217 -16.79 16.56 -3.08
C PRO A 217 -15.62 15.74 -3.62
N ASP A 218 -14.45 16.37 -3.74
CA ASP A 218 -13.21 15.80 -4.25
C ASP A 218 -11.99 16.38 -3.52
N VAL A 219 -10.79 15.96 -3.95
CA VAL A 219 -9.50 16.40 -3.37
C VAL A 219 -8.84 17.53 -4.18
N LEU A 220 -9.41 17.96 -5.30
CA LEU A 220 -8.70 18.72 -6.34
C LEU A 220 -8.24 20.10 -5.86
N GLU A 221 -9.16 20.84 -5.24
CA GLU A 221 -8.93 22.20 -4.72
C GLU A 221 -8.65 22.22 -3.21
N ASP A 222 -8.39 21.04 -2.63
CA ASP A 222 -8.24 20.87 -1.19
C ASP A 222 -6.87 20.33 -0.80
N THR A 223 -6.43 19.30 -1.51
CA THR A 223 -5.32 18.45 -1.10
C THR A 223 -4.06 18.78 -1.91
N THR A 224 -3.00 19.14 -1.18
CA THR A 224 -1.65 19.31 -1.73
C THR A 224 -0.89 17.99 -1.62
N LEU A 225 -0.23 17.60 -2.70
CA LEU A 225 0.62 16.41 -2.79
C LEU A 225 2.07 16.81 -3.08
N GLN A 226 3.04 16.08 -2.51
CA GLN A 226 4.45 16.18 -2.83
C GLN A 226 5.07 14.78 -2.87
N LEU A 227 5.89 14.49 -3.88
CA LEU A 227 6.68 13.28 -4.10
C LEU A 227 8.18 13.67 -4.24
N PRO A 228 8.88 14.01 -3.15
CA PRO A 228 10.19 14.68 -3.24
C PRO A 228 11.29 13.83 -3.88
N LEU A 229 11.13 12.51 -3.90
CA LEU A 229 12.10 11.57 -4.47
C LEU A 229 11.70 11.07 -5.86
N SER A 230 10.60 11.57 -6.45
CA SER A 230 10.03 11.02 -7.68
C SER A 230 10.17 11.95 -8.86
N LYS A 231 11.38 11.98 -9.41
CA LYS A 231 11.70 12.72 -10.64
C LYS A 231 11.32 11.96 -11.91
N ARG A 232 11.08 10.65 -11.78
CA ARG A 232 10.78 9.75 -12.89
C ARG A 232 9.56 8.89 -12.58
N PHE A 233 8.89 8.45 -13.63
CA PHE A 233 7.78 7.50 -13.54
C PHE A 233 7.88 6.47 -14.66
N ILE A 234 7.21 5.33 -14.46
CA ILE A 234 7.12 4.26 -15.47
C ILE A 234 5.99 4.63 -16.43
N THR A 235 6.32 4.75 -17.72
CA THR A 235 5.30 5.04 -18.74
C THR A 235 4.53 3.77 -19.09
N ILE A 236 3.23 3.94 -19.32
CA ILE A 236 2.33 2.85 -19.70
C ILE A 236 1.69 3.07 -21.09
N ASP A 237 1.22 2.01 -21.72
CA ASP A 237 0.43 2.08 -22.95
C ASP A 237 -1.07 2.29 -22.66
N SER A 238 -1.91 2.23 -23.71
CA SER A 238 -3.36 2.38 -23.57
C SER A 238 -4.03 1.25 -22.77
N ALA A 239 -3.37 0.09 -22.64
CA ALA A 239 -3.81 -1.02 -21.81
C ALA A 239 -3.28 -0.91 -20.37
N ALA A 240 -2.63 0.21 -20.02
CA ALA A 240 -1.97 0.45 -18.76
C ALA A 240 -0.79 -0.52 -18.47
N ILE A 241 -0.20 -1.10 -19.51
CA ILE A 241 0.98 -1.96 -19.42
C ILE A 241 2.25 -1.11 -19.61
N PRO A 242 3.31 -1.33 -18.81
CA PRO A 242 4.56 -0.62 -19.01
C PRO A 242 5.13 -0.76 -20.42
N THR A 243 5.60 0.35 -20.99
CA THR A 243 6.17 0.39 -22.34
C THR A 243 7.65 0.00 -22.38
N GLY A 244 8.32 0.00 -21.23
CA GLY A 244 9.78 -0.08 -21.09
C GLY A 244 10.44 1.29 -20.83
N GLU A 245 9.77 2.40 -21.14
CA GLU A 245 10.30 3.76 -20.97
C GLU A 245 10.08 4.30 -19.54
N LEU A 246 11.15 4.90 -19.00
CA LEU A 246 11.13 5.69 -17.77
C LEU A 246 11.23 7.18 -18.15
N ALA A 247 10.18 7.96 -17.89
CA ALA A 247 10.11 9.36 -18.30
C ALA A 247 10.31 10.33 -17.12
N ASP A 248 10.82 11.53 -17.42
CA ASP A 248 10.99 12.61 -16.44
C ASP A 248 9.66 13.35 -16.20
N VAL A 249 9.31 13.52 -14.92
CA VAL A 249 8.04 14.18 -14.53
C VAL A 249 7.99 15.66 -14.91
N ALA A 250 9.16 16.32 -14.98
CA ALA A 250 9.28 17.75 -15.26
C ALA A 250 8.92 18.12 -16.71
N THR A 251 9.04 17.17 -17.65
CA THR A 251 8.79 17.39 -19.08
C THR A 251 7.55 16.67 -19.57
N ALA A 252 7.16 15.56 -18.93
CA ALA A 252 5.97 14.82 -19.30
C ALA A 252 4.70 15.66 -19.09
N PHE A 253 3.90 15.79 -20.15
CA PHE A 253 2.60 16.48 -20.12
C PHE A 253 2.68 17.89 -19.53
N ASP A 254 3.68 18.67 -19.95
CA ASP A 254 3.94 20.04 -19.46
C ASP A 254 4.11 20.14 -17.93
N GLY A 255 4.66 19.09 -17.31
CA GLY A 255 4.90 19.03 -15.87
C GLY A 255 3.67 18.62 -15.06
N ALA A 256 2.61 18.10 -15.69
CA ALA A 256 1.38 17.71 -14.99
C ALA A 256 1.62 16.62 -13.93
N LEU A 257 2.62 15.75 -14.15
CA LEU A 257 3.04 14.71 -13.21
C LEU A 257 4.15 15.18 -12.24
N ASP A 258 4.65 16.41 -12.36
CA ASP A 258 5.70 16.91 -11.47
C ASP A 258 5.11 17.30 -10.10
N PHE A 259 5.31 16.41 -9.14
CA PHE A 259 5.02 16.61 -7.72
C PHE A 259 6.28 16.69 -6.87
N THR A 260 7.46 16.94 -7.46
CA THR A 260 8.72 17.02 -6.69
C THR A 260 8.68 18.14 -5.65
N GLU A 261 7.94 19.21 -5.95
CA GLU A 261 7.54 20.27 -5.02
C GLU A 261 6.04 20.19 -4.67
N PRO A 262 5.60 20.72 -3.52
CA PRO A 262 4.20 20.68 -3.12
C PRO A 262 3.27 21.32 -4.16
N LYS A 263 2.27 20.56 -4.61
CA LYS A 263 1.32 20.96 -5.66
C LYS A 263 -0.09 20.49 -5.33
N LEU A 264 -1.09 21.36 -5.54
CA LEU A 264 -2.50 20.94 -5.48
C LEU A 264 -2.76 19.85 -6.51
N ILE A 265 -3.46 18.80 -6.10
CA ILE A 265 -3.79 17.67 -7.00
C ILE A 265 -4.60 18.15 -8.20
N GLY A 266 -5.50 19.13 -8.03
CA GLY A 266 -6.31 19.68 -9.11
C GLY A 266 -5.58 20.52 -10.14
N LYS A 267 -4.39 21.05 -9.82
CA LYS A 267 -3.73 22.10 -10.61
C LYS A 267 -3.56 21.74 -12.08
N ASP A 268 -3.08 20.52 -12.35
CA ASP A 268 -2.74 20.06 -13.71
C ASP A 268 -3.49 18.79 -14.12
N ILE A 269 -4.51 18.37 -13.36
CA ILE A 269 -5.15 17.06 -13.53
C ILE A 269 -5.80 16.88 -14.91
N ALA A 270 -6.27 17.98 -15.53
CA ALA A 270 -6.85 17.97 -16.87
C ALA A 270 -5.81 17.65 -17.97
N SER A 271 -4.54 17.94 -17.71
CA SER A 271 -3.41 17.63 -18.59
C SER A 271 -2.73 16.31 -18.25
N ALA A 272 -3.02 15.73 -17.08
CA ALA A 272 -2.50 14.44 -16.66
C ALA A 272 -3.07 13.31 -17.53
N LYS A 273 -2.16 12.64 -18.24
CA LYS A 273 -2.41 11.50 -19.12
C LYS A 273 -1.54 10.33 -18.68
N ASN A 274 -1.46 9.28 -19.50
CA ASN A 274 -0.73 8.05 -19.19
C ASN A 274 -1.36 7.25 -18.03
N CYS A 275 -2.70 7.19 -18.02
CA CYS A 275 -3.50 6.43 -17.06
C CYS A 275 -4.43 5.40 -17.76
N GLY A 276 -4.02 4.92 -18.94
CA GLY A 276 -4.82 4.04 -19.79
C GLY A 276 -5.69 4.77 -20.85
N ALA A 277 -6.39 3.98 -21.67
CA ALA A 277 -7.19 4.48 -22.79
C ALA A 277 -8.31 5.43 -22.32
N GLY A 278 -8.37 6.64 -22.90
CA GLY A 278 -9.44 7.60 -22.63
C GLY A 278 -9.46 8.17 -21.20
N CYS A 279 -8.41 7.92 -20.41
CA CYS A 279 -8.31 8.38 -19.04
C CYS A 279 -7.81 9.83 -18.93
N THR A 280 -8.24 10.51 -17.88
CA THR A 280 -7.72 11.81 -17.43
C THR A 280 -7.62 11.75 -15.90
N GLY A 281 -6.44 12.09 -15.38
CA GLY A 281 -6.09 11.95 -13.98
C GLY A 281 -4.75 11.25 -13.79
N TYR A 282 -4.44 10.93 -12.54
CA TYR A 282 -3.23 10.21 -12.15
C TYR A 282 -3.53 8.72 -11.99
N ASP A 283 -2.69 7.88 -12.58
CA ASP A 283 -2.63 6.43 -12.38
C ASP A 283 -1.23 5.96 -12.79
N ASN A 284 -0.23 6.40 -12.03
CA ASN A 284 1.17 6.32 -12.45
C ASN A 284 2.05 5.74 -11.35
N ALA A 285 2.99 4.88 -11.74
CA ALA A 285 4.03 4.35 -10.87
C ALA A 285 5.23 5.31 -10.86
N PHE A 286 5.33 6.10 -9.81
CA PHE A 286 6.44 7.02 -9.59
C PHE A 286 7.63 6.28 -8.98
N ILE A 287 8.82 6.46 -9.55
CA ILE A 287 10.05 5.84 -9.04
C ILE A 287 10.52 6.62 -7.80
N ILE A 288 11.01 5.93 -6.78
CA ILE A 288 11.62 6.56 -5.60
C ILE A 288 13.14 6.58 -5.81
N ASP A 289 13.64 7.70 -6.36
CA ASP A 289 15.07 7.93 -6.61
C ASP A 289 15.79 8.34 -5.33
N ARG A 290 16.25 7.34 -4.58
CA ARG A 290 17.00 7.54 -3.33
C ARG A 290 18.38 8.16 -3.60
N PRO A 291 18.85 9.11 -2.79
CA PRO A 291 20.21 9.62 -2.89
C PRO A 291 21.22 8.50 -2.74
N ASN A 292 22.21 8.43 -3.64
CA ASN A 292 23.35 7.53 -3.48
C ASN A 292 24.49 8.26 -2.76
N LYS A 293 24.38 8.41 -1.44
CA LYS A 293 25.43 9.03 -0.61
C LYS A 293 25.72 8.15 0.59
N GLU A 294 26.93 7.60 0.70
CA GLU A 294 27.31 6.69 1.81
C GLU A 294 27.02 7.24 3.22
N SER A 295 26.93 8.56 3.38
CA SER A 295 26.58 9.23 4.65
C SER A 295 25.08 9.39 4.93
N ASP A 296 24.21 9.06 3.97
CA ASP A 296 22.76 9.22 4.06
C ASP A 296 22.12 7.87 4.40
N SER A 297 21.45 7.79 5.56
CA SER A 297 20.78 6.59 6.05
C SER A 297 19.66 6.09 5.12
N SER A 298 19.20 6.91 4.17
CA SER A 298 18.21 6.55 3.14
C SER A 298 18.80 5.86 1.89
N SER A 299 20.14 5.72 1.83
CA SER A 299 20.85 5.19 0.66
C SER A 299 20.78 3.67 0.48
N SER A 300 20.38 2.94 1.53
CA SER A 300 20.12 1.51 1.41
C SER A 300 18.76 1.27 0.75
N SER A 301 18.69 0.31 -0.18
CA SER A 301 17.43 -0.11 -0.82
C SER A 301 16.38 -0.60 0.17
N GLU A 302 16.81 -1.02 1.37
CA GLU A 302 15.94 -1.54 2.43
C GLU A 302 15.62 -0.51 3.52
N SER A 303 16.20 0.69 3.44
CA SER A 303 15.93 1.77 4.40
C SER A 303 14.54 2.37 4.20
N MET A 304 13.98 2.98 5.23
CA MET A 304 12.77 3.80 5.07
C MET A 304 13.15 5.17 4.50
N ALA A 305 12.48 5.60 3.43
CA ALA A 305 12.61 6.95 2.88
C ALA A 305 11.24 7.64 2.85
N VAL A 306 11.21 8.94 3.15
CA VAL A 306 10.00 9.77 3.00
C VAL A 306 9.72 9.95 1.52
N ALA A 307 8.72 9.21 1.02
CA ALA A 307 8.39 9.15 -0.40
C ALA A 307 7.30 10.15 -0.79
N LEU A 308 6.44 10.55 0.16
CA LEU A 308 5.29 11.38 -0.11
C LEU A 308 4.89 12.23 1.11
N ASN A 309 4.44 13.46 0.85
CA ASN A 309 3.68 14.28 1.81
C ASN A 309 2.33 14.66 1.19
N MET A 310 1.27 14.66 1.98
CA MET A 310 -0.07 15.08 1.57
C MET A 310 -0.74 15.91 2.67
N VAL A 311 -1.43 16.99 2.30
CA VAL A 311 -2.07 17.89 3.27
C VAL A 311 -3.44 18.33 2.75
N SER A 312 -4.47 18.21 3.57
CA SER A 312 -5.79 18.79 3.30
C SER A 312 -5.91 20.18 3.90
N SER A 313 -6.30 21.16 3.10
CA SER A 313 -6.59 22.51 3.61
C SER A 313 -7.87 22.56 4.45
N THR A 314 -8.90 21.78 4.12
CA THR A 314 -10.19 21.77 4.83
C THR A 314 -10.07 21.26 6.26
N THR A 315 -9.39 20.14 6.49
CA THR A 315 -9.23 19.58 7.85
C THR A 315 -7.94 20.03 8.52
N GLY A 316 -6.94 20.45 7.73
CA GLY A 316 -5.57 20.67 8.21
C GLY A 316 -4.82 19.38 8.49
N ILE A 317 -5.39 18.19 8.20
CA ILE A 317 -4.69 16.92 8.39
C ILE A 317 -3.54 16.86 7.38
N SER A 318 -2.33 16.64 7.90
CA SER A 318 -1.15 16.30 7.11
C SER A 318 -0.78 14.83 7.29
N MET A 319 -0.24 14.23 6.24
CA MET A 319 0.23 12.86 6.22
C MET A 319 1.60 12.80 5.54
N GLN A 320 2.59 12.25 6.24
CA GLN A 320 3.90 11.90 5.69
C GLN A 320 3.98 10.39 5.53
N VAL A 321 4.39 9.94 4.34
CA VAL A 321 4.53 8.52 4.01
C VAL A 321 6.00 8.19 3.84
N ALA A 322 6.50 7.26 4.65
CA ALA A 322 7.82 6.68 4.49
C ALA A 322 7.73 5.19 4.15
N THR A 323 8.61 4.70 3.28
CA THR A 323 8.58 3.30 2.81
C THR A 323 9.96 2.74 2.48
N ASN A 324 10.10 1.42 2.54
CA ASN A 324 11.26 0.69 2.01
C ASN A 324 11.10 0.31 0.51
N GLN A 325 9.94 0.62 -0.08
CA GLN A 325 9.65 0.30 -1.47
C GLN A 325 10.41 1.21 -2.45
N LYS A 326 10.39 0.81 -3.73
CA LYS A 326 11.17 1.46 -4.82
C LYS A 326 10.32 2.30 -5.76
N ALA A 327 9.01 2.13 -5.69
CA ALA A 327 8.04 2.92 -6.40
C ALA A 327 6.83 3.21 -5.51
N VAL A 328 6.03 4.18 -5.94
CA VAL A 328 4.71 4.44 -5.39
C VAL A 328 3.72 4.65 -6.53
N GLN A 329 2.67 3.83 -6.56
CA GLN A 329 1.53 4.08 -7.45
C GLN A 329 0.68 5.18 -6.83
N ILE A 330 0.37 6.19 -7.63
CA ILE A 330 -0.62 7.22 -7.29
C ILE A 330 -1.77 7.11 -8.25
N TYR A 331 -2.96 6.84 -7.71
CA TYR A 331 -4.20 6.80 -8.47
C TYR A 331 -5.23 7.77 -7.89
N SER A 332 -5.68 8.74 -8.67
CA SER A 332 -6.58 9.80 -8.20
C SER A 332 -8.07 9.42 -8.28
N CYS A 333 -8.44 8.16 -8.08
CA CYS A 333 -9.84 7.75 -8.07
C CYS A 333 -10.60 8.10 -9.37
N ASN A 334 -9.94 7.96 -10.52
CA ASN A 334 -10.45 8.37 -11.83
C ASN A 334 -11.74 7.63 -12.25
N ASN A 335 -11.97 6.43 -11.71
CA ASN A 335 -13.10 5.56 -12.04
C ASN A 335 -14.27 5.68 -11.05
N GLN A 336 -14.11 6.46 -9.99
CA GLN A 336 -15.23 6.77 -9.09
C GLN A 336 -16.19 7.73 -9.79
N ASN A 337 -17.49 7.58 -9.55
CA ASN A 337 -18.52 8.28 -10.32
C ASN A 337 -19.75 8.68 -9.48
N GLY A 338 -19.64 8.67 -8.15
CA GLY A 338 -20.73 9.05 -7.25
C GLY A 338 -21.80 7.97 -7.06
N THR A 339 -21.55 6.72 -7.44
CA THR A 339 -22.51 5.61 -7.23
C THR A 339 -22.30 4.87 -5.91
N ILE A 340 -21.09 4.94 -5.33
CA ILE A 340 -20.76 4.30 -4.06
C ILE A 340 -20.95 5.31 -2.93
N PRO A 341 -21.74 5.00 -1.89
CA PRO A 341 -21.95 5.92 -0.77
C PRO A 341 -20.70 6.08 0.08
N VAL A 342 -20.50 7.28 0.62
CA VAL A 342 -19.56 7.49 1.74
C VAL A 342 -20.07 6.73 2.95
N LYS A 343 -19.15 6.27 3.82
CA LYS A 343 -19.49 5.64 5.11
C LYS A 343 -20.52 6.48 5.86
N LYS A 344 -21.62 5.85 6.27
CA LYS A 344 -22.70 6.52 7.02
C LYS A 344 -22.17 7.11 8.32
N SER A 345 -21.22 6.42 8.96
CA SER A 345 -20.54 6.90 10.16
C SER A 345 -19.79 8.22 9.92
N GLN A 346 -19.13 8.39 8.76
CA GLN A 346 -18.40 9.62 8.41
C GLN A 346 -19.37 10.75 8.04
N VAL A 347 -20.41 10.46 7.24
CA VAL A 347 -21.47 11.43 6.94
C VAL A 347 -22.10 11.95 8.24
N GLN A 348 -22.34 11.07 9.22
CA GLN A 348 -22.89 11.45 10.51
C GLN A 348 -21.94 12.35 11.31
N ARG A 349 -20.64 12.05 11.35
CA ARG A 349 -19.62 12.92 11.97
C ARG A 349 -19.63 14.32 11.37
N ASN A 350 -19.60 14.43 10.04
CA ASN A 350 -19.64 15.72 9.35
C ASN A 350 -20.91 16.54 9.71
N LYS A 351 -22.08 15.89 9.81
CA LYS A 351 -23.33 16.55 10.21
C LYS A 351 -23.31 17.03 11.66
N MET A 352 -22.76 16.24 12.58
CA MET A 352 -22.64 16.63 14.00
C MET A 352 -21.72 17.85 14.20
N GLU A 353 -20.76 18.05 13.31
CA GLU A 353 -19.83 19.18 13.36
C GLU A 353 -20.39 20.49 12.78
N GLY A 354 -21.66 20.52 12.39
CA GLY A 354 -22.30 21.70 11.80
C GLY A 354 -21.97 21.89 10.30
N GLY A 355 -21.41 20.88 9.64
CA GLY A 355 -21.19 20.89 8.20
C GLY A 355 -22.52 20.80 7.45
N GLY A 356 -22.97 21.92 6.87
CA GLY A 356 -23.90 21.89 5.74
C GLY A 356 -23.20 21.31 4.50
N ASP A 357 -23.95 20.57 3.68
CA ASP A 357 -23.50 19.87 2.47
C ASP A 357 -22.45 18.76 2.71
N SER A 358 -22.80 17.73 3.50
CA SER A 358 -22.01 16.51 3.58
C SER A 358 -21.97 15.79 2.22
N VAL A 359 -20.79 15.36 1.81
CA VAL A 359 -20.65 14.51 0.63
C VAL A 359 -21.14 13.11 0.98
N ASP A 360 -22.20 12.68 0.31
CA ASP A 360 -22.86 11.40 0.61
C ASP A 360 -22.38 10.26 -0.30
N VAL A 361 -21.61 10.56 -1.35
CA VAL A 361 -21.10 9.60 -2.35
C VAL A 361 -19.64 9.86 -2.73
N ILE A 362 -18.92 8.82 -3.13
CA ILE A 362 -17.53 8.92 -3.56
C ILE A 362 -17.51 9.38 -5.03
N ASN A 363 -17.21 10.65 -5.26
CA ASN A 363 -17.13 11.23 -6.60
C ASN A 363 -15.84 10.84 -7.32
N LYS A 364 -15.81 11.11 -8.63
CA LYS A 364 -14.54 11.14 -9.39
C LYS A 364 -13.57 12.09 -8.68
N TYR A 365 -12.33 11.65 -8.49
CA TYR A 365 -11.33 12.38 -7.71
C TYR A 365 -11.68 12.59 -6.22
N GLY A 366 -12.62 11.81 -5.69
CA GLY A 366 -13.01 11.79 -4.29
C GLY A 366 -11.93 11.33 -3.32
N CYS A 367 -10.79 10.85 -3.83
CA CYS A 367 -9.72 10.24 -3.06
C CYS A 367 -8.41 10.14 -3.86
N VAL A 368 -7.36 9.74 -3.17
CA VAL A 368 -6.05 9.39 -3.73
C VAL A 368 -5.66 8.01 -3.20
N VAL A 369 -5.28 7.09 -4.07
CA VAL A 369 -4.68 5.81 -3.68
C VAL A 369 -3.17 5.96 -3.65
N ILE A 370 -2.56 5.41 -2.61
CA ILE A 370 -1.11 5.38 -2.44
C ILE A 370 -0.71 3.92 -2.23
N GLU A 371 -0.07 3.33 -3.23
CA GLU A 371 0.43 1.96 -3.16
C GLU A 371 1.95 2.01 -3.18
N THR A 372 2.59 1.80 -2.03
CA THR A 372 4.05 1.65 -1.99
C THR A 372 4.37 0.25 -2.50
N GLU A 373 5.12 0.13 -3.59
CA GLU A 373 5.36 -1.14 -4.28
C GLU A 373 6.70 -1.19 -5.04
N GLY A 374 6.98 -2.32 -5.68
CA GLY A 374 8.08 -2.43 -6.64
C GLY A 374 7.74 -1.74 -7.96
N TRP A 375 8.67 -1.81 -8.92
CA TRP A 375 8.40 -1.28 -10.26
C TRP A 375 7.37 -2.16 -10.98
N ILE A 376 6.28 -1.57 -11.44
CA ILE A 376 5.18 -2.29 -12.08
C ILE A 376 5.68 -3.09 -13.30
N ASP A 377 5.21 -4.34 -13.44
CA ASP A 377 5.66 -5.30 -14.47
C ASP A 377 7.20 -5.47 -14.58
N GLY A 378 7.97 -5.18 -13.52
CA GLY A 378 9.44 -5.28 -13.53
C GLY A 378 9.97 -6.68 -13.87
N ILE A 379 9.21 -7.72 -13.55
CA ILE A 379 9.52 -9.12 -13.93
C ILE A 379 9.49 -9.37 -15.44
N SER A 380 8.78 -8.53 -16.20
CA SER A 380 8.71 -8.56 -17.67
C SER A 380 9.69 -7.58 -18.32
N ASN A 381 10.39 -6.77 -17.53
CA ASN A 381 11.36 -5.75 -17.97
C ASN A 381 12.70 -5.95 -17.23
N PRO A 382 13.37 -7.11 -17.41
CA PRO A 382 14.56 -7.50 -16.62
C PRO A 382 15.73 -6.51 -16.74
N GLU A 383 15.81 -5.73 -17.82
CA GLU A 383 16.79 -4.67 -18.03
C GLU A 383 16.75 -3.58 -16.97
N TRP A 384 15.64 -3.42 -16.25
CA TRP A 384 15.52 -2.48 -15.12
C TRP A 384 16.20 -2.98 -13.85
N GLY A 385 16.68 -4.23 -13.82
CA GLY A 385 17.40 -4.79 -12.67
C GLY A 385 16.54 -5.01 -11.43
N GLN A 386 15.22 -5.18 -11.59
CA GLN A 386 14.28 -5.29 -10.46
C GLN A 386 14.09 -6.70 -9.93
N ASN A 387 14.54 -7.73 -10.67
CA ASN A 387 14.38 -9.14 -10.27
C ASN A 387 14.80 -9.46 -8.83
N PRO A 388 15.94 -8.97 -8.29
CA PRO A 388 16.33 -9.23 -6.89
C PRO A 388 15.34 -8.72 -5.83
N TYR A 389 14.37 -7.90 -6.21
CA TYR A 389 13.38 -7.26 -5.33
C TYR A 389 11.95 -7.70 -5.63
N GLN A 390 11.76 -8.60 -6.59
CA GLN A 390 10.45 -9.07 -7.02
C GLN A 390 10.41 -10.60 -7.17
N ILE A 391 11.54 -11.26 -7.36
CA ILE A 391 11.66 -12.71 -7.50
C ILE A 391 12.31 -13.28 -6.24
N TYR A 392 11.60 -14.17 -5.56
CA TYR A 392 12.00 -14.74 -4.28
C TYR A 392 11.99 -16.26 -4.34
N SER A 393 12.86 -16.93 -3.58
CA SER A 393 12.96 -18.39 -3.47
C SER A 393 13.18 -18.83 -2.01
N PRO A 394 13.16 -20.14 -1.72
CA PRO A 394 13.46 -20.66 -0.38
C PRO A 394 14.87 -20.29 0.13
N GLU A 395 15.80 -19.97 -0.78
CA GLU A 395 17.16 -19.56 -0.45
C GLU A 395 17.31 -18.03 -0.23
N THR A 396 16.33 -17.22 -0.64
CA THR A 396 16.37 -15.76 -0.46
C THR A 396 15.76 -15.34 0.88
N GLY A 397 16.06 -14.10 1.31
CA GLY A 397 15.29 -13.45 2.37
C GLY A 397 13.82 -13.21 1.97
N PRO A 398 12.96 -12.80 2.91
CA PRO A 398 11.56 -12.53 2.61
C PRO A 398 11.39 -11.29 1.73
N ALA A 399 10.30 -11.27 0.96
CA ALA A 399 9.77 -10.03 0.41
C ALA A 399 9.17 -9.19 1.53
N VAL A 400 9.64 -7.95 1.70
CA VAL A 400 9.16 -7.05 2.76
C VAL A 400 8.66 -5.75 2.15
N ASN A 401 7.38 -5.46 2.36
CA ASN A 401 6.81 -4.13 2.15
C ASN A 401 6.52 -3.51 3.51
N LEU A 402 7.26 -2.45 3.87
CA LEU A 402 7.08 -1.70 5.10
C LEU A 402 6.78 -0.24 4.74
N VAL A 403 5.66 0.26 5.27
CA VAL A 403 5.22 1.64 5.08
C VAL A 403 4.71 2.22 6.39
N THR A 404 5.00 3.50 6.61
CA THR A 404 4.48 4.27 7.73
C THR A 404 3.75 5.50 7.22
N PHE A 405 2.58 5.76 7.80
CA PHE A 405 1.76 6.94 7.58
C PHE A 405 1.73 7.74 8.88
N ALA A 406 2.54 8.80 8.95
CA ALA A 406 2.62 9.70 10.08
C ALA A 406 1.69 10.89 9.87
N PHE A 407 0.79 11.11 10.83
CA PHE A 407 -0.23 12.15 10.77
C PHE A 407 0.13 13.34 11.66
N GLY A 408 -0.11 14.54 11.13
CA GLY A 408 0.03 15.80 11.84
C GLY A 408 -1.10 16.76 11.48
N ASN A 409 -0.99 17.99 11.99
CA ASN A 409 -1.92 19.07 11.69
C ASN A 409 -1.13 20.30 11.20
N SER A 410 -1.58 20.93 10.12
CA SER A 410 -1.00 22.13 9.51
C SER A 410 -1.79 23.40 9.77
#